data_AF-A0A947MJE2-F1
#
_entry.id   AF-A0A947MJE2-F1
#
_cell.length_a   1.000
_cell.length_b   1.000
_cell.length_c   1.000
_cell.angle_alpha   90.00
_cell.angle_beta   90.00
_cell.angle_gamma   90.00
#
_symmetry.space_group_name_H-M   'P 1'
#
loop_
_entity.id
_entity.type
_entity.pdbx_description
1 polymer ?
#
loop_
_entity_poly.entity_id
_entity_poly.type
_entity_poly.pdbx_seq_one_letter_code
_entity_poly.pdbx_strand_id
1 'polypeptide(L)'
;MKKLKKQFLLLGSFALLAATLAQPLRAEEPMAWSCTWKGTWGEKGNPKTDPMLMAGFLHAGDGGLILSANSKDSFGPSRIRGGCGEGNCWVEQKYTTGNIKGQSYYFALKEKQGPFQNGSKTFGYTGTWGNKEDAKTHHGTIQMTATCKPFDLGENEAGYAEMEKALGWNSETY
;
A
#
# COMPACT_ATOMS: atom_id res chain seq x y z
N MET A 1 37.36 77.31 29.26
CA MET A 1 37.55 77.40 27.79
C MET A 1 36.71 76.31 27.12
N LYS A 2 35.93 76.68 26.11
CA LYS A 2 35.01 75.84 25.33
C LYS A 2 35.76 74.95 24.31
N LYS A 3 35.41 73.67 24.19
CA LYS A 3 35.49 72.81 22.97
C LYS A 3 34.50 71.63 23.17
N LEU A 4 33.26 71.65 22.68
CA LEU A 4 32.73 71.42 21.33
C LEU A 4 33.17 70.14 20.60
N LYS A 5 32.22 69.17 20.60
CA LYS A 5 31.82 68.17 19.57
C LYS A 5 32.89 67.35 18.83
N LYS A 6 32.69 66.03 18.85
CA LYS A 6 32.44 65.23 17.62
C LYS A 6 31.79 63.89 17.97
N GLN A 7 30.54 63.74 17.52
CA GLN A 7 29.89 62.44 17.34
C GLN A 7 30.62 61.68 16.23
N PHE A 8 30.88 60.40 16.44
CA PHE A 8 31.14 59.47 15.35
C PHE A 8 30.15 58.32 15.49
N LEU A 9 29.12 58.37 14.65
CA LEU A 9 28.31 57.23 14.27
C LEU A 9 29.22 56.24 13.55
N LEU A 10 29.31 55.00 14.04
CA LEU A 10 29.72 53.86 13.24
C LEU A 10 28.58 52.84 13.22
N LEU A 11 27.87 52.88 12.10
CA LEU A 11 27.06 51.82 11.54
C LEU A 11 27.92 50.55 11.40
N GLY A 12 27.36 49.37 11.68
CA GLY A 12 28.11 48.14 11.47
C GLY A 12 27.33 46.85 11.74
N SER A 13 26.35 46.58 10.87
CA SER A 13 25.95 45.24 10.43
C SER A 13 25.44 44.24 11.48
N PHE A 14 24.12 44.26 11.72
CA PHE A 14 23.37 43.06 12.09
C PHE A 14 23.53 42.04 10.96
N ALA A 15 24.44 41.07 11.12
CA ALA A 15 24.49 39.88 10.28
C ALA A 15 23.24 39.04 10.59
N LEU A 16 22.13 39.37 9.93
CA LEU A 16 20.95 38.52 9.85
C LEU A 16 21.35 37.31 8.99
N LEU A 17 22.01 36.34 9.61
CA LEU A 17 22.29 35.05 9.01
C LEU A 17 20.93 34.40 8.78
N ALA A 18 20.40 34.59 7.57
CA ALA A 18 19.23 33.90 7.08
C ALA A 18 19.58 32.41 7.04
N ALA A 19 19.37 31.73 8.18
CA ALA A 19 19.23 30.30 8.23
C ALA A 19 17.93 29.98 7.48
N THR A 20 18.00 29.99 6.15
CA THR A 20 17.06 29.25 5.32
C THR A 20 17.22 27.81 5.75
N LEU A 21 16.41 27.39 6.71
CA LEU A 21 16.17 25.99 7.01
C LEU A 21 15.83 25.36 5.67
N ALA A 22 16.81 24.70 5.06
CA ALA A 22 16.60 23.84 3.92
C ALA A 22 15.60 22.80 4.42
N GLN A 23 14.31 23.06 4.14
CA GLN A 23 13.29 22.07 4.39
C GLN A 23 13.76 20.86 3.60
N PRO A 24 13.99 19.70 4.26
CA PRO A 24 14.36 18.50 3.52
C PRO A 24 13.26 18.32 2.49
N LEU A 25 13.65 18.36 1.21
CA LEU A 25 12.79 18.00 0.09
C LEU A 25 12.20 16.65 0.48
N ARG A 26 10.91 16.65 0.86
CA ARG A 26 10.21 15.41 1.15
C ARG A 26 10.14 14.70 -0.19
N ALA A 27 10.94 13.65 -0.34
CA ALA A 27 10.80 12.73 -1.44
C ALA A 27 9.32 12.38 -1.54
N GLU A 28 8.73 12.66 -2.69
CA GLU A 28 7.34 12.31 -2.98
C GLU A 28 7.19 10.81 -2.76
N GLU A 29 6.18 10.39 -1.99
CA GLU A 29 5.96 8.96 -1.79
C GLU A 29 5.63 8.34 -3.16
N PRO A 30 6.23 7.20 -3.52
CA PRO A 30 5.99 6.58 -4.80
C PRO A 30 4.50 6.26 -4.97
N MET A 31 3.96 6.57 -6.15
CA MET A 31 2.54 6.39 -6.44
C MET A 31 2.12 4.92 -6.58
N ALA A 32 3.09 4.01 -6.76
CA ALA A 32 2.86 2.58 -6.79
C ALA A 32 3.95 1.79 -6.06
N TRP A 33 3.58 0.57 -5.70
CA TRP A 33 4.44 -0.40 -5.04
C TRP A 33 4.23 -1.78 -5.62
N SER A 34 5.32 -2.52 -5.82
CA SER A 34 5.30 -3.97 -6.04
C SER A 34 5.40 -4.66 -4.69
N CYS A 35 4.47 -5.56 -4.41
CA CYS A 35 4.25 -6.11 -3.08
C CYS A 35 4.23 -7.64 -3.11
N THR A 36 4.75 -8.24 -2.05
CA THR A 36 4.57 -9.65 -1.73
C THR A 36 3.88 -9.75 -0.39
N TRP A 37 2.77 -10.48 -0.32
CA TRP A 37 2.07 -10.77 0.91
C TRP A 37 2.28 -12.21 1.34
N LYS A 38 2.43 -12.39 2.65
CA LYS A 38 2.44 -13.70 3.30
C LYS A 38 1.49 -13.65 4.48
N GLY A 39 0.67 -14.67 4.63
CA GLY A 39 -0.31 -14.72 5.69
C GLY A 39 -0.93 -16.08 5.86
N THR A 40 -1.98 -16.10 6.67
CA THR A 40 -2.82 -17.27 6.86
C THR A 40 -4.29 -16.87 6.87
N TRP A 41 -5.13 -17.83 6.53
CA TRP A 41 -6.58 -17.72 6.64
C TRP A 41 -7.14 -19.01 7.23
N GLY A 42 -8.34 -18.94 7.80
CA GLY A 42 -8.99 -20.10 8.39
C GLY A 42 -10.44 -19.82 8.73
N GLU A 43 -11.20 -20.87 9.03
CA GLU A 43 -12.59 -20.76 9.46
C GLU A 43 -12.70 -20.24 10.89
N LYS A 44 -13.73 -19.44 11.17
CA LYS A 44 -13.94 -18.85 12.49
C LYS A 44 -14.25 -19.96 13.50
N GLY A 45 -13.50 -19.99 14.60
CA GLY A 45 -13.63 -21.02 15.62
C GLY A 45 -12.87 -22.32 15.31
N ASN A 46 -12.23 -22.42 14.14
CA ASN A 46 -11.34 -23.51 13.80
C ASN A 46 -9.88 -23.10 14.09
N PRO A 47 -9.11 -23.86 14.89
CA PRO A 47 -7.70 -23.55 15.13
C PRO A 47 -6.80 -23.81 13.92
N LYS A 48 -7.28 -24.56 12.91
CA LYS A 48 -6.53 -24.81 11.69
C LYS A 48 -6.57 -23.57 10.80
N THR A 49 -5.39 -23.18 10.32
CA THR A 49 -5.22 -22.11 9.34
C THR A 49 -4.35 -22.62 8.19
N ASP A 50 -4.60 -22.11 7.00
CA ASP A 50 -3.86 -22.42 5.79
C ASP A 50 -3.01 -21.22 5.36
N PRO A 51 -1.79 -21.46 4.85
CA PRO A 51 -0.94 -20.40 4.34
C PRO A 51 -1.52 -19.79 3.06
N MET A 52 -1.37 -18.48 2.92
CA MET A 52 -1.73 -17.73 1.73
C MET A 52 -0.52 -16.90 1.28
N LEU A 53 -0.19 -17.00 0.00
CA LEU A 53 0.84 -16.20 -0.65
C LEU A 53 0.19 -15.34 -1.73
N MET A 54 0.60 -14.07 -1.80
CA MET A 54 0.17 -13.16 -2.85
C MET A 54 1.36 -12.36 -3.39
N ALA A 55 1.32 -12.03 -4.67
CA ALA A 55 2.26 -11.11 -5.30
C ALA A 55 1.51 -10.22 -6.30
N GLY A 56 1.86 -8.95 -6.33
CA GLY A 56 1.10 -7.97 -7.11
C GLY A 56 1.50 -6.55 -6.77
N PHE A 57 0.56 -5.63 -6.90
CA PHE A 57 0.80 -4.20 -6.84
C PHE A 57 -0.23 -3.48 -5.97
N LEU A 58 0.24 -2.42 -5.33
CA LEU A 58 -0.57 -1.37 -4.74
C LEU A 58 -0.30 -0.09 -5.52
N HIS A 59 -1.31 0.70 -5.83
CA HIS A 59 -1.11 2.02 -6.41
C HIS A 59 -2.17 3.00 -5.94
N ALA A 60 -1.87 4.30 -5.99
CA ALA A 60 -2.84 5.34 -5.68
C ALA A 60 -4.02 5.29 -6.67
N GLY A 61 -5.22 5.49 -6.13
CA GLY A 61 -6.45 5.75 -6.88
C GLY A 61 -7.30 6.78 -6.13
N ASP A 62 -8.51 7.04 -6.62
CA ASP A 62 -9.40 8.03 -6.02
C ASP A 62 -9.77 7.64 -4.58
N GLY A 63 -9.22 8.38 -3.61
CA GLY A 63 -9.55 8.22 -2.19
C GLY A 63 -8.87 7.04 -1.48
N GLY A 64 -7.90 6.36 -2.10
CA GLY A 64 -7.24 5.22 -1.46
C GLY A 64 -6.16 4.52 -2.29
N LEU A 65 -5.78 3.33 -1.82
CA LEU A 65 -4.90 2.41 -2.52
C LEU A 65 -5.72 1.37 -3.26
N ILE A 66 -5.40 1.12 -4.52
CA ILE A 66 -5.95 0.02 -5.31
C ILE A 66 -4.98 -1.16 -5.24
N LEU A 67 -5.54 -2.37 -5.07
CA LEU A 67 -4.81 -3.63 -4.98
C LEU A 67 -5.13 -4.50 -6.19
N SER A 68 -4.09 -5.01 -6.86
CA SER A 68 -4.19 -6.06 -7.87
C SER A 68 -3.10 -7.10 -7.67
N ALA A 69 -3.46 -8.37 -7.50
CA ALA A 69 -2.49 -9.42 -7.18
C ALA A 69 -2.90 -10.80 -7.71
N ASN A 70 -1.91 -11.67 -7.88
CA ASN A 70 -2.11 -13.11 -7.97
C ASN A 70 -1.91 -13.74 -6.60
N SER A 71 -2.70 -14.77 -6.30
CA SER A 71 -2.59 -15.53 -5.06
C SER A 71 -2.54 -17.02 -5.30
N LYS A 72 -1.93 -17.73 -4.35
CA LYS A 72 -1.92 -19.19 -4.27
C LYS A 72 -2.07 -19.62 -2.81
N ASP A 73 -3.02 -20.51 -2.59
CA ASP A 73 -3.28 -21.20 -1.32
C ASP A 73 -3.50 -22.70 -1.56
N SER A 74 -4.08 -23.40 -0.57
CA SER A 74 -4.38 -24.83 -0.62
C SER A 74 -5.42 -25.22 -1.69
N PHE A 75 -6.27 -24.30 -2.14
CA PHE A 75 -7.27 -24.54 -3.19
C PHE A 75 -6.75 -24.18 -4.58
N GLY A 76 -5.68 -23.38 -4.65
CA GLY A 76 -4.88 -23.18 -5.85
C GLY A 76 -4.73 -21.71 -6.28
N PRO A 77 -4.29 -21.49 -7.52
CA PRO A 77 -4.15 -20.16 -8.10
C PRO A 77 -5.47 -19.37 -8.16
N SER A 78 -5.37 -18.09 -7.84
CA SER A 78 -6.47 -17.12 -7.90
C SER A 78 -5.97 -15.71 -8.23
N ARG A 79 -6.90 -14.84 -8.63
CA ARG A 79 -6.67 -13.41 -8.87
C ARG A 79 -7.36 -12.60 -7.78
N ILE A 80 -6.74 -11.50 -7.39
CA ILE A 80 -7.20 -10.66 -6.30
C ILE A 80 -7.26 -9.21 -6.78
N ARG A 81 -8.38 -8.55 -6.52
CA ARG A 81 -8.55 -7.11 -6.75
C ARG A 81 -9.25 -6.46 -5.56
N GLY A 82 -9.02 -5.17 -5.36
CA GLY A 82 -9.73 -4.44 -4.33
C GLY A 82 -9.13 -3.06 -4.08
N GLY A 83 -9.45 -2.50 -2.94
CA GLY A 83 -8.84 -1.25 -2.51
C GLY A 83 -8.93 -1.04 -1.01
N CYS A 84 -8.14 -0.08 -0.54
CA CYS A 84 -8.02 0.35 0.85
C CYS A 84 -8.23 1.85 0.94
N GLY A 85 -9.22 2.29 1.72
CA GLY A 85 -9.48 3.70 2.03
C GLY A 85 -9.56 3.88 3.54
N GLU A 86 -8.86 4.89 4.08
CA GLU A 86 -8.85 5.20 5.52
C GLU A 86 -8.53 3.99 6.42
N GLY A 87 -7.65 3.10 5.96
CA GLY A 87 -7.24 1.88 6.66
C GLY A 87 -8.26 0.73 6.62
N ASN A 88 -9.34 0.85 5.83
CA ASN A 88 -10.31 -0.21 5.60
C ASN A 88 -10.15 -0.73 4.18
N CYS A 89 -10.05 -2.05 4.00
CA CYS A 89 -9.95 -2.63 2.68
C CYS A 89 -11.10 -3.59 2.37
N TRP A 90 -11.49 -3.58 1.11
CA TRP A 90 -12.41 -4.52 0.50
C TRP A 90 -11.72 -5.17 -0.69
N VAL A 91 -11.66 -6.49 -0.67
CA VAL A 91 -10.89 -7.27 -1.63
C VAL A 91 -11.70 -8.48 -2.08
N GLU A 92 -11.73 -8.73 -3.38
CA GLU A 92 -12.30 -9.91 -4.03
C GLU A 92 -11.17 -10.82 -4.49
N GLN A 93 -11.29 -12.12 -4.24
CA GLN A 93 -10.44 -13.18 -4.77
C GLN A 93 -11.27 -14.13 -5.62
N LYS A 94 -10.83 -14.38 -6.85
CA LYS A 94 -11.49 -15.28 -7.80
C LYS A 94 -10.53 -16.39 -8.21
N TYR A 95 -10.92 -17.64 -7.96
CA TYR A 95 -10.09 -18.80 -8.30
C TYR A 95 -10.09 -19.07 -9.81
N THR A 96 -8.90 -19.25 -10.38
CA THR A 96 -8.73 -19.40 -11.84
C THR A 96 -8.62 -20.85 -12.28
N THR A 97 -8.35 -21.77 -11.36
CA THR A 97 -8.10 -23.19 -11.63
C THR A 97 -8.61 -24.07 -10.47
N GLY A 98 -8.57 -25.40 -10.64
CA GLY A 98 -8.97 -26.35 -9.60
C GLY A 98 -10.48 -26.53 -9.47
N ASN A 99 -10.90 -27.23 -8.41
CA ASN A 99 -12.31 -27.64 -8.20
C ASN A 99 -13.24 -26.46 -7.87
N ILE A 100 -12.68 -25.34 -7.42
CA ILE A 100 -13.42 -24.12 -7.11
C ILE A 100 -13.19 -23.02 -8.15
N LYS A 101 -12.75 -23.37 -9.36
CA LYS A 101 -12.58 -22.41 -10.46
C LYS A 101 -13.86 -21.59 -10.67
N GLY A 102 -13.69 -20.27 -10.76
CA GLY A 102 -14.77 -19.30 -10.95
C GLY A 102 -15.48 -18.88 -9.67
N GLN A 103 -15.19 -19.50 -8.53
CA GLN A 103 -15.73 -19.07 -7.24
C GLN A 103 -14.99 -17.80 -6.76
N SER A 104 -15.76 -16.84 -6.27
CA SER A 104 -15.27 -15.62 -5.63
C SER A 104 -15.40 -15.70 -4.10
N TYR A 105 -14.40 -15.16 -3.42
CA TYR A 105 -14.38 -14.91 -1.99
C TYR A 105 -14.07 -13.45 -1.75
N TYR A 106 -14.60 -12.92 -0.67
CA TYR A 106 -14.55 -11.50 -0.33
C TYR A 106 -13.87 -11.34 1.02
N PHE A 107 -13.01 -10.34 1.13
CA PHE A 107 -12.28 -9.99 2.33
C PHE A 107 -12.64 -8.59 2.79
N ALA A 108 -12.89 -8.47 4.09
CA ALA A 108 -13.00 -7.19 4.77
C ALA A 108 -11.81 -7.09 5.73
N LEU A 109 -10.87 -6.18 5.42
CA LEU A 109 -9.59 -6.07 6.12
C LEU A 109 -9.45 -4.70 6.80
N LYS A 110 -8.69 -4.69 7.89
CA LYS A 110 -8.10 -3.50 8.50
C LYS A 110 -6.62 -3.47 8.14
N GLU A 111 -6.20 -2.38 7.51
CA GLU A 111 -4.82 -2.10 7.18
C GLU A 111 -4.13 -1.36 8.32
N LYS A 112 -2.88 -1.72 8.59
CA LYS A 112 -1.96 -0.97 9.43
C LYS A 112 -0.66 -0.74 8.66
N GLN A 113 -0.35 0.52 8.38
CA GLN A 113 0.89 0.90 7.71
C GLN A 113 2.07 0.85 8.70
N GLY A 114 3.15 0.22 8.25
CA GLY A 114 4.46 0.26 8.90
C GLY A 114 5.33 1.38 8.33
N PRO A 115 6.50 1.63 8.94
CA PRO A 115 7.44 2.64 8.45
C PRO A 115 8.04 2.24 7.09
N PHE A 116 8.43 3.25 6.31
CA PHE A 116 9.30 3.05 5.15
C PHE A 116 10.75 2.89 5.62
N GLN A 117 11.35 1.73 5.39
CA GLN A 117 12.71 1.42 5.82
C GLN A 117 13.41 0.55 4.78
N ASN A 118 14.70 0.83 4.51
CA ASN A 118 15.53 0.06 3.58
C ASN A 118 14.90 -0.10 2.18
N GLY A 119 14.26 0.97 1.68
CA GLY A 119 13.62 0.97 0.36
C GLY A 119 12.35 0.11 0.27
N SER A 120 11.73 -0.22 1.40
CA SER A 120 10.48 -0.98 1.44
C SER A 120 9.48 -0.38 2.44
N LYS A 121 8.19 -0.48 2.12
CA LYS A 121 7.05 -0.19 2.99
C LYS A 121 6.44 -1.52 3.44
N THR A 122 6.06 -1.62 4.70
CA THR A 122 5.37 -2.82 5.23
C THR A 122 3.92 -2.48 5.53
N PHE A 123 3.01 -3.40 5.23
CA PHE A 123 1.59 -3.25 5.56
C PHE A 123 1.13 -4.51 6.30
N GLY A 124 0.46 -4.33 7.43
CA GLY A 124 -0.25 -5.42 8.12
C GLY A 124 -1.73 -5.40 7.79
N TYR A 125 -2.32 -6.56 7.58
CA TYR A 125 -3.75 -6.73 7.32
C TYR A 125 -4.33 -7.76 8.26
N THR A 126 -5.45 -7.44 8.89
CA THR A 126 -6.25 -8.40 9.66
C THR A 126 -7.71 -8.25 9.31
N GLY A 127 -8.45 -9.34 9.26
CA GLY A 127 -9.84 -9.24 8.83
C GLY A 127 -10.58 -10.56 8.77
N THR A 128 -11.62 -10.56 7.95
CA THR A 128 -12.53 -11.69 7.77
C THR A 128 -12.71 -12.00 6.29
N TRP A 129 -13.15 -13.22 5.99
CA TRP A 129 -13.43 -13.66 4.63
C TRP A 129 -14.74 -14.45 4.54
N GLY A 130 -15.38 -14.39 3.37
CA GLY A 130 -16.61 -15.11 3.08
C GLY A 130 -16.90 -15.27 1.59
N ASN A 131 -17.97 -15.97 1.26
CA ASN A 131 -18.44 -16.18 -0.12
C ASN A 131 -19.47 -15.13 -0.59
N LYS A 132 -19.65 -14.07 0.19
CA LYS A 132 -20.52 -12.92 -0.10
C LYS A 132 -19.80 -11.66 0.34
N GLU A 133 -20.09 -10.55 -0.33
CA GLU A 133 -19.50 -9.25 -0.04
C GLU A 133 -19.88 -8.69 1.35
N ASP A 134 -21.04 -9.10 1.90
CA ASP A 134 -21.45 -8.66 3.24
C ASP A 134 -20.57 -9.29 4.33
N ALA A 135 -19.69 -8.48 4.92
CA ALA A 135 -18.80 -8.87 6.02
C ALA A 135 -19.50 -9.49 7.22
N LYS A 136 -20.80 -9.22 7.45
CA LYS A 136 -21.56 -9.85 8.54
C LYS A 136 -21.76 -11.34 8.31
N THR A 137 -21.64 -11.79 7.07
CA THR A 137 -21.81 -13.20 6.64
C THR A 137 -20.48 -13.93 6.47
N HIS A 138 -19.36 -13.24 6.70
CA HIS A 138 -18.04 -13.85 6.64
C HIS A 138 -17.90 -14.93 7.71
N HIS A 139 -17.34 -16.08 7.31
CA HIS A 139 -17.26 -17.28 8.13
C HIS A 139 -15.84 -17.63 8.54
N GLY A 140 -14.84 -16.83 8.16
CA GLY A 140 -13.49 -17.03 8.63
C GLY A 140 -12.67 -15.75 8.83
N THR A 141 -11.42 -15.95 9.24
CA THR A 141 -10.46 -14.91 9.59
C THR A 141 -9.24 -14.96 8.69
N ILE A 142 -8.62 -13.81 8.45
CA ILE A 142 -7.40 -13.69 7.63
C ILE A 142 -6.44 -12.70 8.29
N GLN A 143 -5.15 -13.01 8.18
CA GLN A 143 -4.06 -12.15 8.64
C GLN A 143 -2.90 -12.22 7.66
N MET A 144 -2.38 -11.08 7.22
CA MET A 144 -1.32 -10.99 6.23
C MET A 144 -0.36 -9.85 6.53
N THR A 145 0.88 -10.00 6.09
CA THR A 145 1.87 -8.92 6.03
C THR A 145 2.34 -8.77 4.59
N ALA A 146 2.32 -7.54 4.08
CA ALA A 146 2.94 -7.17 2.81
C ALA A 146 4.29 -6.54 3.04
N THR A 147 5.25 -6.89 2.19
CA THR A 147 6.46 -6.11 1.97
C THR A 147 6.42 -5.56 0.56
N CYS A 148 6.52 -4.24 0.46
CA CYS A 148 6.26 -3.48 -0.75
C CYS A 148 7.48 -2.63 -1.11
N LYS A 149 7.96 -2.73 -2.34
CA LYS A 149 9.03 -1.88 -2.87
C LYS A 149 8.43 -0.84 -3.81
N PRO A 150 8.97 0.39 -3.87
CA PRO A 150 8.56 1.37 -4.87
C PRO A 150 8.53 0.75 -6.26
N PHE A 151 7.46 1.02 -7.00
CA PHE A 151 7.32 0.65 -8.40
C PHE A 151 7.12 1.95 -9.19
N ASP A 152 7.93 2.14 -10.22
CA ASP A 152 7.85 3.31 -11.07
C ASP A 152 6.74 3.09 -12.10
N LEU A 153 5.67 3.88 -12.02
CA LEU A 153 4.61 3.84 -13.02
C LEU A 153 5.01 4.55 -14.32
N GLY A 154 6.13 5.29 -14.31
CA GLY A 154 6.47 6.24 -15.37
C GLY A 154 5.49 7.42 -15.42
N GLU A 155 5.75 8.36 -16.33
CA GLU A 155 4.88 9.52 -16.58
C GLU A 155 3.72 9.19 -17.55
N ASN A 156 3.60 7.92 -17.95
CA ASN A 156 2.80 7.46 -19.08
C ASN A 156 2.06 6.18 -18.66
N GLU A 157 0.93 5.86 -19.30
CA GLU A 157 0.16 4.60 -19.07
C GLU A 157 0.98 3.29 -19.18
N ALA A 158 2.24 3.38 -19.62
CA ALA A 158 3.21 2.29 -19.70
C ALA A 158 3.37 1.52 -18.37
N GLY A 159 3.39 2.19 -17.21
CA GLY A 159 3.52 1.50 -15.91
C GLY A 159 2.35 0.56 -15.61
N TYR A 160 1.13 0.96 -15.99
CA TYR A 160 -0.04 0.09 -15.85
C TYR A 160 0.05 -1.11 -16.79
N ALA A 161 0.50 -0.91 -18.03
CA ALA A 161 0.72 -2.03 -18.97
C ALA A 161 1.78 -3.02 -18.46
N GLU A 162 2.84 -2.53 -17.79
CA GLU A 162 3.84 -3.40 -17.14
C GLU A 162 3.25 -4.19 -15.97
N MET A 163 2.40 -3.56 -15.16
CA MET A 163 1.67 -4.26 -14.09
C MET A 163 0.77 -5.36 -14.64
N GLU A 164 -0.03 -5.05 -15.66
CA GLU A 164 -0.92 -6.02 -16.31
C GLU A 164 -0.13 -7.18 -16.93
N LYS A 165 0.99 -6.87 -17.59
CA LYS A 165 1.90 -7.89 -18.13
C LYS A 165 2.48 -8.79 -17.04
N ALA A 166 2.90 -8.21 -15.92
CA ALA A 166 3.43 -8.96 -14.77
C ALA A 166 2.36 -9.83 -14.10
N LEU A 167 1.11 -9.35 -14.06
CA LEU A 167 -0.03 -10.10 -13.53
C LEU A 167 -0.53 -11.17 -14.50
N GLY A 168 -0.40 -10.95 -15.80
CA GLY A 168 -1.00 -11.77 -16.85
C GLY A 168 -2.53 -11.59 -16.96
N TRP A 169 -3.06 -10.50 -16.40
CA TRP A 169 -4.47 -10.12 -16.45
C TRP A 169 -4.63 -8.62 -16.16
N ASN A 170 -5.80 -8.10 -16.52
CA ASN A 170 -6.21 -6.72 -16.27
C ASN A 170 -7.66 -6.69 -15.74
N SER A 171 -8.15 -5.51 -15.39
CA SER A 171 -9.50 -5.34 -14.82
C SER A 171 -10.63 -5.86 -15.73
N GLU A 172 -10.44 -5.82 -17.05
CA GLU A 172 -11.41 -6.33 -18.04
C GLU A 172 -11.45 -7.87 -18.11
N THR A 173 -10.32 -8.51 -17.85
CA THR A 173 -10.15 -9.97 -17.92
C THR A 173 -10.24 -10.66 -16.57
N TYR A 174 -10.52 -9.90 -15.50
CA TYR A 174 -10.65 -10.39 -14.12
C TYR A 174 -11.81 -11.37 -13.95
#